data_AF-A0AA37TJ92-F1
#
_entry.id   AF-A0AA37TJ92-F1
#
_cell.length_a   1.000
_cell.length_b   1.000
_cell.length_c   1.000
_cell.angle_alpha   90.00
_cell.angle_beta   90.00
_cell.angle_gamma   90.00
#
_symmetry.space_group_name_H-M   'P 1'
#
loop_
_entity.id
_entity.type
_entity.pdbx_description
1 polymer ?
#
loop_
_entity_poly.entity_id
_entity_poly.type
_entity_poly.pdbx_seq_one_letter_code
_entity_poly.pdbx_strand_id
1 'polypeptide(L)'
;MADHLRLAKEHADLAKAEQDIAEGQMRITEQELRIERMQRAGQDTARAEEMLAAFREILAEWHRHRQEILRTIERLQRARIANFP
;
A
#
# COMPACT_ATOMS: atom_id res chain seq x y z
N MET A 1 -22.37 -18.72 8.35
CA MET A 1 -21.00 -18.87 8.91
C MET A 1 -19.89 -18.45 7.95
N ALA A 2 -19.99 -18.68 6.63
CA ALA A 2 -18.93 -18.34 5.67
C ALA A 2 -18.59 -16.83 5.57
N ASP A 3 -19.58 -15.93 5.69
CA ASP A 3 -19.36 -14.49 5.51
C ASP A 3 -18.51 -13.84 6.61
N HIS A 4 -18.56 -14.36 7.84
CA HIS A 4 -17.74 -13.85 8.94
C HIS A 4 -16.26 -14.19 8.75
N LEU A 5 -15.96 -15.39 8.25
CA LEU A 5 -14.59 -15.81 7.93
C LEU A 5 -14.03 -14.99 6.76
N ARG A 6 -14.87 -14.70 5.77
CA ARG A 6 -14.49 -13.84 4.65
C ARG A 6 -14.18 -12.41 5.12
N LEU A 7 -15.05 -11.80 5.93
CA LEU A 7 -14.82 -10.46 6.45
C LEU A 7 -13.55 -10.36 7.31
N ALA A 8 -13.30 -11.36 8.16
CA ALA A 8 -12.07 -11.42 8.96
C ALA A 8 -10.81 -11.50 8.10
N LYS A 9 -10.85 -12.29 7.01
CA LYS A 9 -9.76 -12.36 6.03
C LYS A 9 -9.51 -11.01 5.37
N GLU A 10 -10.55 -10.34 4.87
CA GLU A 10 -10.38 -9.02 4.22
C GLU A 10 -9.79 -7.97 5.18
N HIS A 11 -10.14 -8.03 6.48
CA HIS A 11 -9.51 -7.16 7.48
C HIS A 11 -8.03 -7.48 7.73
N ALA A 12 -7.65 -8.76 7.70
CA ALA A 12 -6.25 -9.17 7.80
C ALA A 12 -5.45 -8.72 6.57
N ASP A 13 -6.02 -8.89 5.37
CA ASP A 13 -5.43 -8.44 4.11
C ASP A 13 -5.28 -6.89 4.11
N LEU A 14 -6.26 -6.16 4.65
CA LEU A 14 -6.18 -4.71 4.82
C LEU A 14 -5.03 -4.31 5.74
N ALA A 15 -4.90 -4.95 6.91
CA ALA A 15 -3.83 -4.65 7.86
C ALA A 15 -2.44 -4.89 7.23
N LYS A 16 -2.29 -5.96 6.46
CA LYS A 16 -1.06 -6.24 5.71
C LYS A 16 -0.79 -5.16 4.66
N ALA A 17 -1.78 -4.78 3.87
CA ALA A 17 -1.63 -3.71 2.87
C ALA A 17 -1.23 -2.37 3.50
N GLU A 18 -1.76 -2.04 4.68
CA GLU A 18 -1.39 -0.83 5.42
C GLU A 18 0.04 -0.88 5.93
N GLN A 19 0.50 -2.04 6.42
CA GLN A 19 1.90 -2.23 6.79
C GLN A 19 2.83 -2.08 5.57
N ASP A 20 2.51 -2.72 4.45
CA ASP A 20 3.33 -2.67 3.24
C ASP A 20 3.43 -1.23 2.69
N ILE A 21 2.32 -0.47 2.71
CA ILE A 21 2.31 0.95 2.37
C ILE A 21 3.24 1.76 3.27
N ALA A 22 3.18 1.57 4.59
CA ALA A 22 4.02 2.29 5.54
C ALA A 22 5.51 1.98 5.31
N GLU A 23 5.86 0.71 5.13
CA GLU A 23 7.24 0.32 4.79
C GLU A 23 7.69 0.89 3.45
N GLY A 24 6.81 0.91 2.44
CA GLY A 24 7.09 1.50 1.13
C GLY A 24 7.37 3.00 1.20
N GLN A 25 6.58 3.74 2.00
CA GLN A 25 6.79 5.17 2.24
C GLN A 25 8.12 5.46 2.94
N MET A 26 8.52 4.61 3.90
CA MET A 26 9.84 4.71 4.52
C MET A 26 10.97 4.53 3.49
N ARG A 27 10.88 3.49 2.65
CA ARG A 27 11.88 3.24 1.59
C ARG A 27 11.99 4.38 0.58
N ILE A 28 10.87 5.02 0.22
CA ILE A 28 10.86 6.20 -0.64
C ILE A 28 11.60 7.36 0.02
N THR A 29 11.29 7.67 1.28
CA THR A 29 11.96 8.73 2.04
C THR A 29 13.47 8.49 2.14
N GLU A 30 13.87 7.26 2.44
CA GLU A 30 15.30 6.88 2.50
C GLU A 30 16.01 7.05 1.16
N GLN A 31 15.33 6.70 0.07
CA GLN A 31 15.88 6.83 -1.29
C GLN A 31 15.98 8.29 -1.74
N GLU A 32 15.01 9.14 -1.38
CA GLU A 32 15.08 10.59 -1.59
C GLU A 32 16.29 11.19 -0.87
N LEU A 33 16.47 10.88 0.42
CA LEU A 33 17.65 11.31 1.20
C LEU A 33 18.98 10.78 0.63
N ARG A 34 18.96 9.60 0.01
CA ARG A 34 20.14 9.07 -0.69
C ARG A 34 20.46 9.89 -1.94
N ILE A 35 19.47 10.18 -2.77
CA ILE A 35 19.62 11.00 -3.98
C ILE A 35 20.15 12.39 -3.61
N GLU A 36 19.58 13.05 -2.60
CA GLU A 36 20.06 14.35 -2.14
C GLU A 36 21.54 14.33 -1.72
N ARG A 37 21.98 13.28 -1.01
CA ARG A 37 23.38 13.11 -0.62
C ARG A 37 24.29 12.90 -1.83
N MET A 38 23.86 12.11 -2.81
CA MET A 38 24.60 11.87 -4.05
C MET A 38 24.74 13.16 -4.88
N GLN A 39 23.66 13.94 -5.01
CA GLN A 39 23.67 15.23 -5.70
C GLN A 39 24.65 16.21 -5.06
N ARG A 40 24.65 16.33 -3.72
CA ARG A 40 25.61 17.19 -3.00
C ARG A 40 27.07 16.73 -3.18
N ALA A 41 27.30 15.45 -3.40
CA ALA A 41 28.61 14.87 -3.67
C ALA A 41 29.00 14.96 -5.16
N GLY A 42 28.16 15.52 -6.04
CA GLY A 42 28.41 15.58 -7.48
C GLY A 42 28.39 14.21 -8.18
N GLN A 43 27.74 13.22 -7.58
CA GLN A 43 27.63 11.86 -8.12
C GLN A 43 26.46 11.76 -9.11
N ASP A 44 26.57 10.85 -10.08
CA ASP A 44 25.46 10.51 -10.97
C ASP A 44 24.30 9.86 -10.20
N THR A 45 23.11 10.45 -10.33
CA THR A 45 21.88 10.00 -9.65
C THR A 45 20.88 9.30 -10.56
N ALA A 46 21.13 9.16 -11.86
CA ALA A 46 20.14 8.66 -12.82
C ALA A 46 19.51 7.31 -12.37
N ARG A 47 20.35 6.35 -11.99
CA ARG A 47 19.87 5.03 -11.54
C ARG A 47 19.14 5.08 -10.20
N ALA A 48 19.53 5.99 -9.32
CA ALA A 48 18.87 6.17 -8.03
C ALA A 48 17.48 6.79 -8.19
N GLU A 49 17.32 7.71 -9.14
CA GLU A 49 16.05 8.33 -9.51
C GLU A 49 15.10 7.36 -10.21
N GLU A 50 15.60 6.50 -11.11
CA GLU A 50 14.82 5.41 -11.71
C GLU A 50 14.27 4.46 -10.63
N MET A 51 15.09 4.11 -9.64
CA MET A 51 14.65 3.26 -8.53
C MET A 51 13.58 3.95 -7.66
N LEU A 52 13.72 5.26 -7.44
CA LEU A 52 12.70 6.04 -6.74
C LEU A 52 11.38 6.07 -7.51
N ALA A 53 11.43 6.22 -8.83
CA ALA A 53 10.24 6.17 -9.69
C ALA A 53 9.54 4.80 -9.56
N ALA A 54 10.29 3.70 -9.64
CA ALA A 54 9.75 2.36 -9.48
C ALA A 54 9.10 2.14 -8.09
N PHE A 55 9.71 2.64 -7.01
CA PHE A 55 9.11 2.57 -5.68
C PHE A 55 7.79 3.35 -5.59
N ARG A 56 7.70 4.52 -6.22
CA ARG A 56 6.47 5.32 -6.26
C ARG A 56 5.37 4.61 -7.05
N GLU A 57 5.70 3.96 -8.15
CA GLU A 57 4.74 3.16 -8.93
C GLU A 57 4.20 1.97 -8.12
N ILE A 58 5.08 1.21 -7.46
CA ILE A 58 4.69 0.10 -6.59
C ILE A 58 3.81 0.60 -5.43
N LEU A 59 4.16 1.71 -4.79
CA LEU A 59 3.35 2.29 -3.72
C LEU A 59 1.95 2.70 -4.22
N ALA A 60 1.85 3.24 -5.44
CA ALA A 60 0.57 3.58 -6.05
C ALA A 60 -0.29 2.34 -6.34
N GLU A 61 0.31 1.21 -6.73
CA GLU A 61 -0.38 -0.09 -6.86
C GLU A 61 -0.89 -0.58 -5.50
N TRP A 62 -0.08 -0.51 -4.44
CA TRP A 62 -0.52 -0.90 -3.09
C TRP A 62 -1.67 -0.04 -2.57
N HIS A 63 -1.64 1.27 -2.83
CA HIS A 63 -2.78 2.13 -2.51
C HIS A 63 -4.04 1.74 -3.27
N ARG A 64 -3.95 1.38 -4.55
CA ARG A 64 -5.09 0.88 -5.33
C ARG A 64 -5.63 -0.42 -4.76
N HIS A 65 -4.75 -1.38 -4.44
CA HIS A 65 -5.13 -2.64 -3.84
C HIS A 65 -5.84 -2.46 -2.49
N ARG A 66 -5.32 -1.58 -1.62
CA ARG A 66 -5.98 -1.22 -0.35
C ARG A 66 -7.42 -0.72 -0.56
N GLN A 67 -7.64 0.10 -1.59
CA GLN A 67 -9.00 0.59 -1.91
C GLN A 67 -9.93 -0.52 -2.39
N GLU A 68 -9.43 -1.54 -3.10
CA GLU A 68 -10.21 -2.70 -3.50
C GLU A 68 -10.66 -3.55 -2.30
N ILE A 69 -9.76 -3.75 -1.33
CA ILE A 69 -10.08 -4.45 -0.08
C ILE A 69 -11.16 -3.69 0.69
N LEU A 70 -11.00 -2.37 0.86
CA LEU A 70 -11.99 -1.53 1.55
C LEU A 70 -13.38 -1.60 0.89
N ARG A 71 -13.45 -1.52 -0.44
CA ARG A 71 -14.72 -1.70 -1.18
C ARG A 71 -15.33 -3.08 -0.95
N THR A 72 -14.49 -4.12 -0.86
CA THR A 72 -14.94 -5.49 -0.59
C THR A 72 -15.49 -5.64 0.82
N ILE A 73 -14.80 -5.10 1.83
CA ILE A 73 -15.26 -5.04 3.22
C ILE A 73 -16.61 -4.35 3.31
N GLU A 74 -16.75 -3.16 2.71
CA GLU A 74 -18.00 -2.39 2.74
C GLU A 74 -19.16 -3.18 2.12
N ARG A 75 -18.94 -3.81 0.96
CA ARG A 75 -19.95 -4.66 0.31
C ARG A 75 -20.38 -5.82 1.20
N LEU A 76 -19.44 -6.51 1.85
CA LEU A 76 -19.72 -7.65 2.73
C LEU A 76 -20.47 -7.20 3.99
N GLN A 77 -20.12 -6.06 4.57
CA GLN A 77 -20.79 -5.49 5.73
C GLN A 77 -22.24 -5.10 5.40
N ARG A 78 -22.47 -4.43 4.26
CA ARG A 78 -23.82 -4.08 3.78
C ARG A 78 -24.68 -5.32 3.56
N ALA A 79 -24.14 -6.34 2.90
CA ALA A 79 -24.85 -7.61 2.68
C ALA A 79 -25.21 -8.31 4.00
N ARG A 80 -24.30 -8.26 4.99
CA ARG A 80 -24.58 -8.82 6.32
C ARG A 80 -25.73 -8.09 7.01
N ILE A 81 -25.75 -6.75 7.01
CA ILE A 81 -26.83 -5.98 7.64
C ILE A 81 -28.17 -6.26 6.96
N ALA A 82 -28.20 -6.32 5.62
CA ALA A 82 -29.43 -6.61 4.88
C ALA A 82 -29.99 -8.03 5.12
N ASN A 83 -29.14 -8.98 5.51
CA ASN A 83 -29.51 -10.38 5.76
C ASN A 83 -29.96 -10.67 7.22
N PHE A 84 -29.96 -9.67 8.10
CA PHE A 84 -30.44 -9.78 9.48
C PHE A 84 -31.44 -8.64 9.80
N PRO A 85 -32.74 -8.81 9.51
CA PRO A 85 -33.80 -7.92 10.00
C PRO A 85 -34.12 -8.15 11.49
#